data_AF-A0A316RVJ4-F1
#
_entry.id   AF-A0A316RVJ4-F1
#
_cell.length_a   1.000
_cell.length_b   1.000
_cell.length_c   1.000
_cell.angle_alpha   90.00
_cell.angle_beta   90.00
_cell.angle_gamma   90.00
#
_symmetry.space_group_name_H-M   'P 1'
#
loop_
_entity.id
_entity.type
_entity.pdbx_description
1 polymer ?
#
loop_
_entity_poly.entity_id
_entity_poly.type
_entity_poly.pdbx_seq_one_letter_code
_entity_poly.pdbx_strand_id
1 'polypeptide(L)'
;VSVRQGGVLAEKVREAFAKLSFREQTLLEKRCAICMTCGRVAPLSERVSFDELAIAFEASSPRTAERAYNRAVEKLTLGLVELGALHAVRIERTAQDTYRYQVDNEGDWGEFVLDPDGELKIIALAELDTVKTHRFAEQAASYLRAHAGEKLAKKLLVAFE
;
A
#
# COMPACT_ATOMS: atom_id res chain seq x y z
N VAL A 1 -32.43 15.89 -3.68
CA VAL A 1 -31.51 15.37 -2.65
C VAL A 1 -30.10 15.76 -3.04
N SER A 2 -29.59 16.87 -2.53
CA SER A 2 -28.19 17.28 -2.74
C SER A 2 -27.32 16.42 -1.84
N VAL A 3 -26.66 15.41 -2.43
CA VAL A 3 -25.76 14.51 -1.72
C VAL A 3 -24.57 15.34 -1.24
N ARG A 4 -24.42 15.50 0.09
CA ARG A 4 -23.18 15.94 0.72
C ARG A 4 -22.09 14.92 0.34
N GLN A 5 -21.30 15.16 -0.71
CA GLN A 5 -20.28 14.19 -1.13
C GLN A 5 -18.90 14.58 -0.60
N GLY A 6 -18.66 14.19 0.63
CA GLY A 6 -17.34 14.17 1.24
C GLY A 6 -17.46 13.64 2.66
N GLY A 7 -17.35 12.32 2.85
CA GLY A 7 -17.07 11.78 4.17
C GLY A 7 -15.64 12.13 4.59
N VAL A 8 -15.34 12.02 5.89
CA VAL A 8 -13.99 12.30 6.45
C VAL A 8 -12.89 11.56 5.69
N LEU A 9 -13.14 10.32 5.25
CA LEU A 9 -12.19 9.57 4.43
C LEU A 9 -11.89 10.23 3.09
N ALA A 10 -12.90 10.77 2.40
CA ALA A 10 -12.70 11.45 1.11
C ALA A 10 -11.91 12.75 1.26
N GLU A 11 -12.04 13.44 2.39
CA GLU A 11 -11.22 14.60 2.72
C GLU A 11 -9.75 14.20 2.93
N LYS A 12 -9.49 13.18 3.75
CA LYS A 12 -8.14 12.65 3.98
C LYS A 12 -7.49 12.15 2.68
N VAL A 13 -8.25 11.48 1.81
CA VAL A 13 -7.76 11.05 0.48
C VAL A 13 -7.36 12.25 -0.37
N ARG A 14 -8.19 13.30 -0.44
CA ARG A 14 -7.84 14.52 -1.20
C ARG A 14 -6.61 15.21 -0.63
N GLU A 15 -6.49 15.28 0.69
CA GLU A 15 -5.33 15.89 1.36
C GLU A 15 -4.04 15.11 1.10
N ALA A 16 -4.05 13.78 1.28
CA ALA A 16 -2.89 12.94 0.98
C ALA A 16 -2.53 12.98 -0.52
N PHE A 17 -3.54 12.98 -1.40
CA PHE A 17 -3.34 13.04 -2.84
C PHE A 17 -2.75 14.38 -3.31
N ALA A 18 -3.14 15.49 -2.68
CA ALA A 18 -2.60 16.82 -2.98
C ALA A 18 -1.10 16.96 -2.68
N LYS A 19 -0.55 16.15 -1.77
CA LYS A 19 0.90 16.09 -1.48
C LYS A 19 1.71 15.40 -2.58
N LEU A 20 1.08 14.63 -3.46
CA LEU A 20 1.76 13.94 -4.56
C LEU A 20 2.11 14.90 -5.70
N SER A 21 3.17 14.58 -6.46
CA SER A 21 3.49 15.34 -7.67
C SER A 21 2.41 15.18 -8.74
N PHE A 22 2.28 16.16 -9.64
CA PHE A 22 1.33 16.09 -10.76
C PHE A 22 1.47 14.79 -11.59
N ARG A 23 2.70 14.31 -11.76
CA ARG A 23 2.99 13.04 -12.46
C ARG A 23 2.42 11.84 -11.69
N GLU A 24 2.61 11.78 -10.39
CA GLU A 24 2.09 10.70 -9.52
C GLU A 24 0.56 10.72 -9.46
N GLN A 25 -0.03 11.91 -9.32
CA GLN A 25 -1.47 12.09 -9.37
C GLN A 25 -2.07 11.55 -10.67
N THR A 26 -1.50 11.98 -11.81
CA THR A 26 -1.98 11.56 -13.13
C THR A 26 -1.81 10.06 -13.37
N LEU A 27 -0.71 9.45 -12.88
CA LEU A 27 -0.51 8.00 -12.94
C LEU A 27 -1.62 7.26 -12.21
N LEU A 28 -1.94 7.68 -10.98
CA LEU A 28 -2.96 7.05 -10.16
C LEU A 28 -4.36 7.22 -10.76
N GLU A 29 -4.74 8.42 -11.18
CA GLU A 29 -6.09 8.66 -11.73
C GLU A 29 -6.32 7.89 -13.04
N LYS A 30 -5.35 7.90 -13.96
CA LYS A 30 -5.44 7.16 -15.23
C LYS A 30 -5.45 5.64 -15.02
N ARG A 31 -4.61 5.14 -14.11
CA ARG A 31 -4.51 3.70 -13.85
C ARG A 31 -5.68 3.17 -13.03
N CYS A 32 -6.33 3.99 -12.22
CA CYS A 32 -7.49 3.59 -11.43
C CYS A 32 -8.82 3.91 -12.11
N ALA A 33 -8.82 4.74 -13.17
CA ALA A 33 -10.02 5.30 -13.78
C ALA A 33 -10.90 6.06 -12.76
N ILE A 34 -10.26 6.82 -11.88
CA ILE A 34 -10.94 7.60 -10.82
C ILE A 34 -10.36 9.00 -10.80
N CYS A 35 -11.21 10.02 -10.75
CA CYS A 35 -10.80 11.37 -10.43
C CYS A 35 -10.79 11.53 -8.90
N MET A 36 -9.60 11.70 -8.31
CA MET A 36 -9.44 11.81 -6.86
C MET A 36 -9.92 13.17 -6.33
N THR A 37 -10.02 14.18 -7.20
CA THR A 37 -10.54 15.50 -6.84
C THR A 37 -12.06 15.48 -6.62
N CYS A 38 -12.82 14.89 -7.54
CA CYS A 38 -14.30 14.90 -7.48
C CYS A 38 -14.94 13.53 -7.20
N GLY A 39 -14.14 12.47 -7.03
CA GLY A 39 -14.62 11.12 -6.74
C GLY A 39 -15.31 10.41 -7.90
N ARG A 40 -15.28 10.99 -9.12
CA ARG A 40 -15.90 10.39 -10.31
C ARG A 40 -15.12 9.15 -10.72
N VAL A 41 -15.81 8.01 -10.78
CA VAL A 41 -15.27 6.76 -11.30
C VAL A 41 -15.68 6.63 -12.77
N ALA A 42 -14.70 6.46 -13.64
CA ALA A 42 -14.91 6.16 -15.05
C ALA A 42 -15.06 4.63 -15.24
N PRO A 43 -15.68 4.19 -16.35
CA PRO A 43 -15.75 2.77 -16.70
C PRO A 43 -14.38 2.11 -16.71
N LEU A 44 -14.32 0.82 -16.35
CA LEU A 44 -13.07 0.04 -16.37
C LEU A 44 -12.42 -0.01 -17.77
N SER A 45 -13.19 0.19 -18.84
CA SER A 45 -12.66 0.29 -20.21
C SER A 45 -11.80 1.53 -20.45
N GLU A 46 -11.93 2.57 -19.62
CA GLU A 46 -11.10 3.78 -19.67
C GLU A 46 -9.82 3.65 -18.81
N ARG A 47 -9.64 2.50 -18.15
CA ARG A 47 -8.46 2.22 -17.34
C ARG A 47 -7.25 2.06 -18.24
N VAL A 48 -6.27 2.95 -18.08
CA VAL A 48 -5.05 2.95 -18.89
C VAL A 48 -4.13 1.79 -18.48
N SER A 49 -3.61 1.08 -19.47
CA SER A 49 -2.63 -0.01 -19.30
C SER A 49 -1.22 0.51 -18.97
N PHE A 50 -0.34 -0.35 -18.47
CA PHE A 50 1.05 0.07 -18.21
C PHE A 50 1.85 0.36 -19.49
N ASP A 51 1.49 -0.28 -20.61
CA ASP A 51 2.07 0.04 -21.92
C ASP A 51 1.72 1.46 -22.36
N GLU A 52 0.44 1.84 -22.28
CA GLU A 52 -0.02 3.19 -22.61
C GLU A 52 0.53 4.24 -21.64
N LEU A 53 0.64 3.91 -20.34
CA LEU A 53 1.28 4.81 -19.36
C LEU A 53 2.77 4.98 -19.68
N ALA A 54 3.47 3.93 -20.12
CA ALA A 54 4.86 4.06 -20.51
C ALA A 54 5.03 5.02 -21.70
N ILE A 55 4.13 4.96 -22.68
CA ILE A 55 4.11 5.90 -23.81
C ILE A 55 3.81 7.32 -23.32
N ALA A 56 2.73 7.51 -22.54
CA ALA A 56 2.27 8.82 -22.09
C ALA A 56 3.29 9.56 -21.20
N PHE A 57 4.14 8.82 -20.50
CA PHE A 57 5.12 9.36 -19.56
C PHE A 57 6.58 9.16 -20.00
N GLU A 58 6.78 8.78 -21.27
CA GLU A 58 8.09 8.53 -21.90
C GLU A 58 8.97 7.60 -21.07
N ALA A 59 8.36 6.57 -20.47
CA ALA A 59 9.08 5.59 -19.69
C ALA A 59 9.78 4.58 -20.60
N SER A 60 10.94 4.10 -20.17
CA SER A 60 11.74 3.13 -20.93
C SER A 60 11.06 1.78 -21.15
N SER A 61 10.06 1.44 -20.34
CA SER A 61 9.29 0.19 -20.47
C SER A 61 7.99 0.25 -19.66
N PRO A 62 7.02 -0.64 -19.93
CA PRO A 62 5.82 -0.82 -19.10
C PRO A 62 6.18 -1.12 -17.63
N ARG A 63 7.24 -1.90 -17.39
CA ARG A 63 7.74 -2.18 -16.04
C ARG A 63 8.24 -0.94 -15.32
N THR A 64 8.83 0.01 -16.06
CA THR A 64 9.26 1.30 -15.49
C THR A 64 8.05 2.13 -15.08
N ALA A 65 6.99 2.15 -15.90
CA ALA A 65 5.73 2.81 -15.57
C ALA A 65 5.03 2.16 -14.37
N GLU A 66 4.98 0.83 -14.31
CA GLU A 66 4.45 0.07 -13.18
C GLU A 66 5.20 0.38 -11.88
N ARG A 67 6.53 0.41 -11.89
CA ARG A 67 7.33 0.81 -10.72
C ARG A 67 7.02 2.23 -10.27
N ALA A 68 6.85 3.17 -11.20
CA ALA A 68 6.49 4.54 -10.87
C ALA A 68 5.08 4.63 -10.26
N TYR A 69 4.13 3.87 -10.81
CA TYR A 69 2.79 3.73 -10.25
C TYR A 69 2.81 3.15 -8.83
N ASN A 70 3.53 2.04 -8.60
CA ASN A 70 3.62 1.41 -7.28
C ASN A 70 4.24 2.35 -6.23
N ARG A 71 5.24 3.15 -6.61
CA ARG A 71 5.80 4.21 -5.73
C ARG A 71 4.77 5.31 -5.42
N ALA A 72 3.94 5.70 -6.39
CA ALA A 72 2.87 6.67 -6.16
C ALA A 72 1.80 6.13 -5.20
N VAL A 73 1.44 4.84 -5.35
CA VAL A 73 0.53 4.15 -4.43
C VAL A 73 1.13 4.11 -3.03
N GLU A 74 2.40 3.72 -2.88
CA GLU A 74 3.09 3.69 -1.58
C GLU A 74 3.06 5.05 -0.89
N LYS A 75 3.36 6.14 -1.61
CA LYS A 75 3.29 7.51 -1.07
C LYS A 75 1.87 7.90 -0.65
N LEU A 76 0.86 7.57 -1.47
CA LEU A 76 -0.53 7.85 -1.12
C LEU A 76 -0.94 7.10 0.16
N THR A 77 -0.59 5.81 0.26
CA THR A 77 -0.84 4.99 1.44
C THR A 77 -0.19 5.58 2.69
N LEU A 78 1.08 5.97 2.62
CA LEU A 78 1.76 6.60 3.75
C LEU A 78 1.10 7.93 4.16
N GLY A 79 0.68 8.75 3.19
CA GLY A 79 -0.09 9.96 3.48
C GLY A 79 -1.43 9.69 4.14
N LEU A 80 -2.10 8.57 3.82
CA LEU A 80 -3.33 8.14 4.47
C LEU A 80 -3.09 7.61 5.89
N VAL A 81 -1.95 6.94 6.12
CA VAL A 81 -1.51 6.52 7.46
C VAL A 81 -1.22 7.73 8.35
N GLU A 82 -0.48 8.73 7.84
CA GLU A 82 -0.22 9.99 8.57
C GLU A 82 -1.51 10.70 9.00
N LEU A 83 -2.56 10.62 8.17
CA LEU A 83 -3.86 11.22 8.46
C LEU A 83 -4.75 10.32 9.34
N GLY A 84 -4.28 9.14 9.76
CA GLY A 84 -5.05 8.16 10.52
C GLY A 84 -6.29 7.69 9.76
N ALA A 85 -6.20 7.57 8.43
CA ALA A 85 -7.26 7.02 7.58
C ALA A 85 -7.10 5.50 7.40
N LEU A 86 -5.87 5.01 7.43
CA LEU A 86 -5.50 3.60 7.25
C LEU A 86 -4.38 3.26 8.23
N HIS A 87 -4.24 1.96 8.50
CA HIS A 87 -3.03 1.39 9.05
C HIS A 87 -2.22 0.72 7.93
N ALA A 88 -0.91 0.58 8.13
CA ALA A 88 -0.05 -0.16 7.22
C ALA A 88 1.00 -1.00 7.96
N VAL A 89 1.32 -2.17 7.41
CA VAL A 89 2.46 -2.98 7.84
C VAL A 89 3.53 -2.98 6.77
N ARG A 90 4.71 -2.49 7.12
CA ARG A 90 5.90 -2.64 6.30
C ARG A 90 6.54 -3.98 6.63
N ILE A 91 6.84 -4.80 5.63
CA ILE A 91 7.41 -6.14 5.78
C ILE A 91 8.73 -6.22 5.03
N GLU A 92 9.76 -6.76 5.68
CA GLU A 92 11.06 -7.03 5.07
C GLU A 92 11.51 -8.46 5.35
N ARG A 93 11.89 -9.20 4.29
CA ARG A 93 12.47 -10.53 4.43
C ARG A 93 13.95 -10.42 4.80
N THR A 94 14.35 -11.08 5.88
CA THR A 94 15.75 -11.14 6.33
C THR A 94 16.50 -12.28 5.65
N ALA A 95 17.81 -12.39 5.92
CA ALA A 95 18.64 -13.46 5.37
C ALA A 95 18.41 -14.83 6.05
N GLN A 96 17.81 -14.86 7.25
CA GLN A 96 17.64 -16.07 8.07
C GLN A 96 16.25 -16.71 7.91
N ASP A 97 15.56 -16.41 6.81
CA ASP A 97 14.17 -16.81 6.58
C ASP A 97 13.18 -16.30 7.64
N THR A 98 13.56 -15.22 8.34
CA THR A 98 12.66 -14.46 9.23
C THR A 98 12.12 -13.23 8.50
N TYR A 99 11.04 -12.68 9.04
CA TYR A 99 10.42 -11.46 8.56
C TYR A 99 10.51 -10.39 9.65
N ARG A 100 10.91 -9.20 9.25
CA ARG A 100 10.80 -8.00 10.05
C ARG A 100 9.56 -7.24 9.63
N TYR A 101 8.84 -6.69 10.59
CA TYR A 101 7.69 -5.83 10.32
C TYR A 101 7.69 -4.55 11.13
N GLN A 102 7.14 -3.49 10.57
CA GLN A 102 6.99 -2.18 11.20
C GLN A 102 5.58 -1.67 10.97
N VAL A 103 5.01 -1.08 12.01
CA VAL A 103 3.64 -0.55 12.03
C VAL A 103 3.67 0.91 11.60
N ASP A 104 2.80 1.26 10.66
CA ASP A 104 2.53 2.64 10.23
C ASP A 104 3.79 3.42 9.80
N ASN A 105 4.85 2.71 9.41
CA ASN A 105 6.17 3.24 9.08
C ASN A 105 6.82 4.05 10.23
N GLU A 106 6.45 3.74 11.47
CA GLU A 106 6.94 4.36 12.70
C GLU A 106 7.41 3.32 13.73
N GLY A 107 8.19 3.77 14.71
CA GLY A 107 8.65 2.96 15.84
C GLY A 107 9.62 1.82 15.48
N ASP A 108 9.97 1.04 16.50
CA ASP A 108 10.86 -0.11 16.34
C ASP A 108 10.22 -1.31 15.62
N TRP A 109 11.06 -2.04 14.90
CA TRP A 109 10.66 -3.23 14.15
C TRP A 109 10.39 -4.41 15.07
N GLY A 110 9.32 -5.15 14.75
CA GLY A 110 9.10 -6.50 15.24
C GLY A 110 9.71 -7.54 14.31
N GLU A 111 9.74 -8.78 14.79
CA GLU A 111 10.24 -9.95 14.08
C GLU A 111 9.31 -11.14 14.25
N PHE A 112 9.11 -11.89 13.17
CA PHE A 112 8.37 -13.15 13.19
C PHE A 112 8.91 -14.13 12.16
N VAL A 113 8.49 -15.38 12.28
CA VAL A 113 8.71 -16.43 11.29
C VAL A 113 7.37 -17.10 10.98
N LEU A 114 7.24 -17.59 9.75
CA LEU A 114 6.16 -18.50 9.37
C LEU A 114 6.73 -19.90 9.37
N ASP A 115 6.08 -20.82 10.08
CA ASP A 115 6.50 -22.21 10.03
C ASP A 115 6.09 -22.89 8.70
N PRO A 116 6.50 -24.15 8.45
CA PRO A 116 6.19 -24.84 7.19
C PRO A 116 4.69 -24.96 6.87
N ASP A 117 3.85 -24.97 7.90
CA ASP A 117 2.38 -25.00 7.75
C ASP A 117 1.80 -23.59 7.55
N GLY A 118 2.64 -22.56 7.63
CA GLY A 118 2.30 -21.15 7.48
C GLY A 118 1.90 -20.48 8.80
N GLU A 119 2.02 -21.15 9.95
CA GLU A 119 1.60 -20.58 11.23
C GLU A 119 2.57 -19.50 11.71
N LEU A 120 2.01 -18.43 12.29
CA LEU A 120 2.75 -17.26 12.72
C LEU A 120 3.43 -17.52 14.07
N LYS A 121 4.75 -17.36 14.12
CA LYS A 121 5.53 -17.37 15.37
C LYS A 121 6.23 -16.03 15.55
N ILE A 122 5.71 -15.24 16.48
CA ILE A 122 6.27 -13.93 16.82
C ILE A 122 7.55 -14.13 17.64
N ILE A 123 8.64 -13.52 17.19
CA ILE A 123 9.95 -13.51 17.86
C ILE A 123 10.05 -12.25 18.72
N ALA A 124 9.69 -11.10 18.14
CA ALA A 124 9.64 -9.81 18.82
C ALA A 124 8.45 -8.99 18.29
N LEU A 125 7.79 -8.25 19.17
CA LEU A 125 6.72 -7.34 18.77
C LEU A 125 7.29 -6.02 18.27
N ALA A 126 6.66 -5.47 17.23
CA ALA A 126 6.91 -4.08 16.84
C ALA A 126 6.41 -3.14 17.94
N GLU A 127 7.05 -1.99 18.11
CA GLU A 127 6.77 -1.06 19.21
C GLU A 127 5.28 -0.68 19.31
N LEU A 128 4.64 -0.49 18.16
CA LEU A 128 3.24 -0.07 18.07
C LEU A 128 2.25 -1.23 17.94
N ASP A 129 2.71 -2.49 17.85
CA ASP A 129 1.85 -3.68 17.84
C ASP A 129 1.51 -4.15 19.26
N THR A 130 0.94 -3.23 20.04
CA THR A 130 0.71 -3.39 21.48
C THR A 130 -0.60 -4.10 21.84
N VAL A 131 -1.46 -4.35 20.85
CA VAL A 131 -2.75 -5.01 21.05
C VAL A 131 -2.52 -6.50 21.27
N LYS A 132 -3.25 -7.11 22.21
CA LYS A 132 -3.13 -8.54 22.55
C LYS A 132 -3.29 -9.50 21.36
N THR A 133 -3.99 -9.08 20.31
CA THR A 133 -4.21 -9.88 19.10
C THR A 133 -3.05 -9.80 18.12
N HIS A 134 -2.04 -8.96 18.39
CA HIS A 134 -0.89 -8.72 17.50
C HIS A 134 -1.34 -8.48 16.05
N ARG A 135 -2.30 -7.56 15.91
CA ARG A 135 -3.09 -7.36 14.69
C ARG A 135 -2.20 -7.10 13.48
N PHE A 136 -1.09 -6.37 13.67
CA PHE A 136 -0.19 -6.03 12.59
C PHE A 136 0.66 -7.23 12.17
N ALA A 137 1.21 -7.99 13.13
CA ALA A 137 1.91 -9.23 12.83
C ALA A 137 1.00 -10.25 12.09
N GLU A 138 -0.24 -10.41 12.53
CA GLU A 138 -1.23 -11.28 11.88
C GLU A 138 -1.57 -10.81 10.46
N GLN A 139 -1.73 -9.49 10.26
CA GLN A 139 -1.99 -8.95 8.93
C GLN A 139 -0.81 -9.20 7.98
N ALA A 140 0.43 -9.04 8.48
CA ALA A 140 1.63 -9.36 7.71
C ALA A 140 1.69 -10.85 7.36
N ALA A 141 1.44 -11.74 8.33
CA ALA A 141 1.43 -13.18 8.13
C ALA A 141 0.36 -13.60 7.11
N SER A 142 -0.86 -13.09 7.26
CA SER A 142 -1.99 -13.33 6.36
C SER A 142 -1.64 -12.92 4.92
N TYR A 143 -1.05 -11.73 4.74
CA TYR A 143 -0.59 -11.29 3.44
C TYR A 143 0.45 -12.25 2.84
N LEU A 144 1.47 -12.63 3.61
CA LEU A 144 2.52 -13.54 3.14
C LEU A 144 1.96 -14.93 2.77
N ARG A 145 1.01 -15.47 3.54
CA ARG A 145 0.33 -16.75 3.24
C ARG A 145 -0.42 -16.68 1.92
N ALA A 146 -1.20 -15.62 1.71
CA ALA A 146 -1.98 -15.43 0.50
C ALA A 146 -1.10 -15.34 -0.77
N HIS A 147 0.18 -15.00 -0.62
CA HIS A 147 1.13 -14.80 -1.72
C HIS A 147 2.34 -15.74 -1.64
N ALA A 148 2.25 -16.87 -0.90
CA ALA A 148 3.37 -17.78 -0.66
C ALA A 148 3.93 -18.43 -1.94
N GLY A 149 3.18 -18.43 -3.04
CA GLY A 149 3.62 -18.93 -4.36
C GLY A 149 4.25 -17.86 -5.26
N GLU A 150 4.30 -16.61 -4.83
CA GLU A 150 4.79 -15.49 -5.63
C GLU A 150 6.23 -15.10 -5.25
N LYS A 151 6.96 -14.53 -6.21
CA LYS A 151 8.28 -13.94 -5.92
C LYS A 151 8.08 -12.61 -5.21
N LEU A 152 7.89 -12.68 -3.90
CA LEU A 152 7.70 -11.52 -3.04
C LEU A 152 8.89 -10.55 -3.12
N ALA A 153 8.57 -9.26 -3.13
CA ALA A 153 9.58 -8.21 -3.05
C ALA A 153 10.32 -8.29 -1.71
N LYS A 154 11.59 -7.86 -1.69
CA LYS A 154 12.39 -7.81 -0.47
C LYS A 154 11.77 -6.91 0.60
N LYS A 155 11.04 -5.87 0.17
CA LYS A 155 10.34 -4.90 0.99
C LYS A 155 8.93 -4.72 0.44
N LEU A 156 7.94 -4.64 1.32
CA LEU A 156 6.54 -4.53 0.96
C LEU A 156 5.80 -3.67 1.99
N LEU A 157 4.73 -2.99 1.57
CA LEU A 157 3.83 -2.23 2.43
C LEU A 157 2.40 -2.76 2.22
N VAL A 158 1.75 -3.23 3.28
CA VAL A 158 0.37 -3.73 3.27
C VAL A 158 -0.51 -2.73 3.99
N ALA A 159 -1.49 -2.14 3.31
CA ALA A 159 -2.47 -1.25 3.93
C ALA A 159 -3.73 -2.00 4.34
N PHE A 160 -4.37 -1.59 5.44
CA PHE A 160 -5.64 -2.12 5.92
C PHE A 160 -6.37 -1.11 6.82
N GLU A 161 -7.67 -1.27 6.95
CA GLU A 161 -8.52 -0.53 7.92
C GLU A 161 -8.45 -1.18 9.28
#